data_AF-A0A4C2EAE2-F1
#
_entry.id   AF-A0A4C2EAE2-F1
#
_cell.length_a   1.000
_cell.length_b   1.000
_cell.length_c   1.000
_cell.angle_alpha   90.00
_cell.angle_beta   90.00
_cell.angle_gamma   90.00
#
_symmetry.space_group_name_H-M   'P 1'
#
loop_
_entity.id
_entity.type
_entity.pdbx_description
1 polymer ?
#
loop_
_entity_poly.entity_id
_entity_poly.type
_entity_poly.pdbx_seq_one_letter_code
_entity_poly.pdbx_strand_id
1 'polypeptide(L)'
;MISFGHEFRKKYFPLIREDVIPINHGSFCVTPSPVVERQKQAIDEEEKFTDEFYFFHLFLVDYFGLQYDIVELDYPLENEEVLAAFEKKLSTGEYKLCLFDMISSLPGVKLPYLELISLCRKYSVWSLVDGAHAVGQVDISFLDTLKPDFMTTNLHKWLFVSKSCALFYVNPKHHDLIQTFPVSWSYGTRLIGSPKTSENVRHNEHLLINKFSFVGTVTYSQILSVSEALKFRSEVCGGEENIRKYQYDLQEKAIDQVKKVFGPGSKLLQNSTKTLNPPGLFNVSLPVDSKYVPVIHHLLNNFDDYKLFKHECDKKMLTEMKAFALFVIHNNEIWVRFSVNLYNEVDDYAVGAAKVKFVLEYFLHQKLENLKLSL
;
A
#
# COMPACT_ATOMS: atom_id res chain seq x y z
N MET A 1 -41.49 12.19 21.82
CA MET A 1 -40.11 12.62 22.16
C MET A 1 -39.47 11.54 23.02
N ILE A 2 -38.20 11.21 22.76
CA ILE A 2 -37.46 10.24 23.59
C ILE A 2 -37.02 10.97 24.87
N SER A 3 -37.23 10.38 26.05
CA SER A 3 -36.70 10.91 27.30
C SER A 3 -35.19 10.64 27.41
N PHE A 4 -34.41 11.64 27.81
CA PHE A 4 -32.98 11.50 28.09
C PHE A 4 -32.73 10.96 29.50
N GLY A 5 -31.54 10.40 29.76
CA GLY A 5 -31.16 9.85 31.07
C GLY A 5 -30.70 8.38 31.01
N HIS A 6 -30.75 7.67 32.14
CA HIS A 6 -30.23 6.29 32.23
C HIS A 6 -30.92 5.31 31.26
N GLU A 7 -32.21 5.44 31.01
CA GLU A 7 -32.93 4.59 30.06
C GLU A 7 -32.51 4.88 28.60
N PHE A 8 -32.23 6.15 28.27
CA PHE A 8 -31.63 6.52 26.99
C PHE A 8 -30.24 5.89 26.82
N ARG A 9 -29.43 5.91 27.89
CA ARG A 9 -28.11 5.28 27.91
C ARG A 9 -28.20 3.77 27.69
N LYS A 10 -29.06 3.07 28.42
CA LYS A 10 -29.25 1.61 28.26
C LYS A 10 -29.65 1.25 26.83
N LYS A 11 -30.56 2.03 26.24
CA LYS A 11 -31.07 1.77 24.89
C LYS A 11 -30.05 2.03 23.79
N TYR A 12 -29.35 3.16 23.83
CA TYR A 12 -28.50 3.59 22.71
C TYR A 12 -27.01 3.44 22.97
N PHE A 13 -26.57 3.16 24.20
CA PHE A 13 -25.18 2.90 24.55
C PHE A 13 -25.02 1.59 25.35
N PRO A 14 -25.63 0.47 24.92
CA PRO A 14 -25.60 -0.81 25.63
C PRO A 14 -24.20 -1.41 25.74
N LEU A 15 -23.23 -0.91 24.96
CA LEU A 15 -21.83 -1.35 25.01
C LEU A 15 -21.06 -0.77 26.21
N ILE A 16 -21.60 0.24 26.91
CA ILE A 16 -21.05 0.69 28.19
C ILE A 16 -21.39 -0.38 29.22
N ARG A 17 -20.36 -1.00 29.81
CA ARG A 17 -20.56 -1.99 30.88
C ARG A 17 -21.39 -1.41 32.01
N GLU A 18 -22.27 -2.22 32.61
CA GLU A 18 -23.20 -1.76 33.65
C GLU A 18 -22.50 -1.23 34.91
N ASP A 19 -21.29 -1.69 35.18
CA ASP A 19 -20.46 -1.25 36.30
C ASP A 19 -19.67 0.04 36.04
N VAL A 20 -19.80 0.64 34.85
CA VAL A 20 -19.11 1.88 34.46
C VAL A 20 -20.06 3.08 34.54
N ILE A 21 -19.65 4.13 35.26
CA ILE A 21 -20.35 5.42 35.31
C ILE A 21 -19.55 6.43 34.44
N PRO A 22 -19.95 6.66 33.18
CA PRO A 22 -19.20 7.50 32.25
C PRO A 22 -19.37 9.00 32.59
N ILE A 23 -18.45 9.57 33.37
CA ILE A 23 -18.45 11.00 33.76
C ILE A 23 -17.45 11.85 32.98
N ASN A 24 -16.67 11.25 32.08
CA ASN A 24 -15.62 11.93 31.30
C ASN A 24 -15.80 11.72 29.79
N HIS A 25 -17.00 12.03 29.28
CA HIS A 25 -17.30 11.89 27.85
C HIS A 25 -16.37 12.76 26.98
N GLY A 26 -15.92 13.91 27.49
CA GLY A 26 -15.07 14.86 26.75
C GLY A 26 -13.66 14.37 26.42
N SER A 27 -13.17 13.27 27.01
CA SER A 27 -11.83 12.74 26.72
C SER A 27 -11.83 11.70 25.59
N PHE A 28 -12.71 10.70 25.68
CA PHE A 28 -12.70 9.54 24.76
C PHE A 28 -14.00 9.35 23.98
N CYS A 29 -15.03 10.15 24.28
CA CYS A 29 -16.38 10.01 23.74
C CYS A 29 -16.98 8.61 24.03
N VAL A 30 -18.25 8.41 23.66
CA VAL A 30 -18.85 7.09 23.49
C VAL A 30 -19.81 7.18 22.31
N THR A 31 -19.75 6.21 21.41
CA THR A 31 -20.58 6.18 20.20
C THR A 31 -21.84 5.34 20.45
N PRO A 32 -23.05 5.82 20.10
CA PRO A 32 -24.27 5.05 20.28
C PRO A 32 -24.37 3.89 19.29
N SER A 33 -25.07 2.80 19.66
CA SER A 33 -25.18 1.57 18.88
C SER A 33 -25.59 1.78 17.42
N PRO A 34 -26.59 2.59 17.05
CA PRO A 34 -26.93 2.80 15.65
C PRO A 34 -25.77 3.37 14.80
N VAL A 35 -24.92 4.19 15.41
CA VAL A 35 -23.74 4.77 14.75
C VAL A 35 -22.61 3.73 14.67
N VAL A 36 -22.39 2.93 15.72
CA VAL A 36 -21.45 1.80 15.70
C VAL A 36 -21.88 0.75 14.66
N GLU A 37 -23.16 0.44 14.56
CA GLU A 37 -23.72 -0.48 13.58
C GLU A 37 -23.55 0.06 12.17
N ARG A 38 -23.83 1.35 11.92
CA ARG A 38 -23.55 1.97 10.61
C ARG A 38 -22.06 1.94 10.29
N GLN A 39 -21.18 2.14 11.26
CA GLN A 39 -19.74 2.03 11.09
C GLN A 39 -19.33 0.60 10.74
N LYS A 40 -19.87 -0.42 11.43
CA LYS A 40 -19.64 -1.83 11.08
C LYS A 40 -20.13 -2.15 9.67
N GLN A 41 -21.33 -1.68 9.30
CA GLN A 41 -21.86 -1.82 7.95
C GLN A 41 -20.99 -1.08 6.92
N ALA A 42 -20.46 0.10 7.25
CA ALA A 42 -19.55 0.84 6.37
C ALA A 42 -18.26 0.06 6.16
N ILE A 43 -17.72 -0.56 7.22
CA ILE A 43 -16.58 -1.47 7.13
C ILE A 43 -16.95 -2.66 6.23
N ASP A 44 -18.09 -3.33 6.45
CA ASP A 44 -18.53 -4.46 5.61
C ASP A 44 -18.74 -4.06 4.14
N GLU A 45 -19.26 -2.85 3.88
CA GLU A 45 -19.42 -2.26 2.54
C GLU A 45 -18.06 -1.99 1.89
N GLU A 46 -17.14 -1.38 2.65
CA GLU A 46 -15.80 -1.07 2.21
C GLU A 46 -14.96 -2.33 1.95
N GLU A 47 -15.17 -3.41 2.72
CA GLU A 47 -14.55 -4.71 2.48
C GLU A 47 -15.15 -5.45 1.26
N LYS A 48 -16.40 -5.18 0.90
CA LYS A 48 -17.00 -5.70 -0.35
C LYS A 48 -16.37 -5.05 -1.59
N PHE A 49 -15.87 -3.82 -1.48
CA PHE A 49 -15.22 -3.14 -2.60
C PHE A 49 -14.11 -2.20 -2.17
N THR A 50 -12.93 -2.79 -1.95
CA THR A 50 -11.80 -2.10 -1.34
C THR A 50 -11.20 -0.94 -2.14
N ASP A 51 -11.50 -0.86 -3.43
CA ASP A 51 -10.87 0.06 -4.38
C ASP A 51 -11.62 1.40 -4.56
N GLU A 52 -12.73 1.65 -3.84
CA GLU A 52 -13.57 2.85 -4.04
C GLU A 52 -12.94 4.17 -3.52
N PHE A 53 -11.87 4.13 -2.72
CA PHE A 53 -11.24 5.33 -2.13
C PHE A 53 -9.83 5.58 -2.69
N TYR A 54 -9.61 6.68 -3.43
CA TYR A 54 -8.32 7.03 -4.05
C TYR A 54 -7.73 8.41 -3.64
N PHE A 55 -6.48 8.33 -3.14
CA PHE A 55 -5.27 9.20 -3.13
C PHE A 55 -5.28 10.76 -3.15
N PHE A 56 -4.30 11.32 -2.40
CA PHE A 56 -3.57 12.59 -2.67
C PHE A 56 -2.09 12.46 -2.25
N HIS A 57 -1.12 12.97 -3.04
CA HIS A 57 0.34 12.85 -2.72
C HIS A 57 1.23 14.01 -3.24
N LEU A 58 0.98 15.26 -2.83
CA LEU A 58 1.90 16.40 -3.09
C LEU A 58 2.26 17.23 -1.85
N PHE A 59 1.71 16.89 -0.68
CA PHE A 59 1.78 17.72 0.52
C PHE A 59 3.21 17.94 1.07
N LEU A 60 4.09 16.93 1.02
CA LEU A 60 5.36 16.98 1.77
C LEU A 60 6.37 17.96 1.17
N VAL A 61 6.46 18.04 -0.17
CA VAL A 61 7.37 18.98 -0.85
C VAL A 61 6.89 20.42 -0.63
N ASP A 62 5.60 20.67 -0.90
CA ASP A 62 5.00 22.00 -0.80
C ASP A 62 5.03 22.56 0.62
N TYR A 63 4.80 21.70 1.63
CA TYR A 63 4.66 22.14 3.02
C TYR A 63 6.00 22.21 3.77
N PHE A 64 6.91 21.26 3.54
CA PHE A 64 8.17 21.16 4.29
C PHE A 64 9.40 21.65 3.52
N GLY A 65 9.27 22.02 2.25
CA GLY A 65 10.39 22.53 1.43
C GLY A 65 11.49 21.48 1.23
N LEU A 66 11.13 20.20 1.17
CA LEU A 66 12.07 19.10 1.02
C LEU A 66 12.77 19.19 -0.34
N GLN A 67 14.11 19.16 -0.33
CA GLN A 67 14.90 18.93 -1.52
C GLN A 67 14.96 17.43 -1.78
N TYR A 68 14.69 17.03 -3.03
CA TYR A 68 14.73 15.64 -3.45
C TYR A 68 15.40 15.53 -4.81
N ASP A 69 15.91 14.33 -5.08
CA ASP A 69 16.42 13.92 -6.38
C ASP A 69 15.77 12.58 -6.73
N ILE A 70 15.39 12.40 -8.00
CA ILE A 70 14.66 11.23 -8.46
C ILE A 70 15.64 10.28 -9.16
N VAL A 71 15.53 9.00 -8.84
CA VAL A 71 16.10 7.92 -9.65
C VAL A 71 15.01 7.46 -10.62
N GLU A 72 15.14 7.83 -11.88
CA GLU A 72 14.23 7.38 -12.94
C GLU A 72 14.53 5.91 -13.29
N LEU A 73 13.49 5.07 -13.31
CA LEU A 73 13.58 3.63 -13.55
C LEU A 73 12.61 3.21 -14.67
N ASP A 74 13.17 2.89 -15.83
CA ASP A 74 12.41 2.49 -17.01
C ASP A 74 12.26 0.97 -17.10
N TYR A 75 11.37 0.39 -16.29
CA TYR A 75 11.11 -1.06 -16.30
C TYR A 75 10.66 -1.62 -17.66
N PRO A 76 11.01 -2.88 -18.01
CA PRO A 76 11.71 -3.86 -17.17
C PRO A 76 13.22 -3.61 -17.05
N LEU A 77 13.76 -3.76 -15.83
CA LEU A 77 15.18 -3.63 -15.52
C LEU A 77 15.68 -4.86 -14.75
N GLU A 78 16.95 -5.22 -14.93
CA GLU A 78 17.65 -6.13 -14.04
C GLU A 78 17.95 -5.45 -12.69
N ASN A 79 18.14 -6.27 -11.66
CA ASN A 79 18.45 -5.77 -10.32
C ASN A 79 19.73 -4.92 -10.32
N GLU A 80 20.74 -5.31 -11.10
CA GLU A 80 22.02 -4.62 -11.23
C GLU A 80 21.86 -3.24 -11.86
N GLU A 81 20.93 -3.08 -12.81
CA GLU A 81 20.65 -1.79 -13.45
C GLU A 81 19.98 -0.83 -12.46
N VAL A 82 19.03 -1.33 -11.65
CA VAL A 82 18.42 -0.56 -10.56
C VAL A 82 19.50 -0.13 -9.57
N LEU A 83 20.34 -1.06 -9.11
CA LEU A 83 21.42 -0.77 -8.16
C LEU A 83 22.42 0.26 -8.70
N ALA A 84 22.80 0.15 -9.97
CA ALA A 84 23.70 1.09 -10.63
C ALA A 84 23.08 2.50 -10.72
N ALA A 85 21.78 2.61 -10.99
CA ALA A 85 21.08 3.89 -11.05
C ALA A 85 21.06 4.59 -9.67
N PHE A 86 20.77 3.86 -8.60
CA PHE A 86 20.84 4.38 -7.23
C PHE A 86 22.27 4.72 -6.82
N GLU A 87 23.24 3.84 -7.09
CA GLU A 87 24.65 4.06 -6.73
C GLU A 87 25.23 5.29 -7.42
N LYS A 88 24.89 5.52 -8.70
CA LYS A 88 25.30 6.72 -9.44
C LYS A 88 24.89 8.00 -8.71
N LYS A 89 23.67 8.07 -8.20
CA LYS A 89 23.20 9.22 -7.41
C LYS A 89 23.90 9.27 -6.06
N LEU A 90 23.83 8.20 -5.26
CA LEU A 90 24.38 8.15 -3.91
C LEU A 90 25.89 8.44 -3.82
N SER A 91 26.66 8.09 -4.86
CA SER A 91 28.09 8.36 -4.93
C SER A 91 28.46 9.79 -5.31
N THR A 92 27.52 10.58 -5.83
CA THR A 92 27.78 11.93 -6.36
C THR A 92 27.02 13.03 -5.63
N GLY A 93 25.91 12.71 -4.96
CA GLY A 93 25.13 13.66 -4.18
C GLY A 93 25.34 13.55 -2.67
N GLU A 94 24.85 14.56 -1.95
CA GLU A 94 24.84 14.59 -0.49
C GLU A 94 23.41 14.35 0.02
N TYR A 95 23.06 13.08 0.25
CA TYR A 95 21.71 12.70 0.71
C TYR A 95 21.71 12.35 2.19
N LYS A 96 20.65 12.74 2.90
CA LYS A 96 20.39 12.29 4.28
C LYS A 96 19.53 11.02 4.33
N LEU A 97 18.63 10.87 3.37
CA LEU A 97 17.62 9.83 3.32
C LEU A 97 17.46 9.34 1.89
N CYS A 98 17.33 8.03 1.72
CA CYS A 98 16.98 7.38 0.46
C CYS A 98 15.68 6.62 0.68
N LEU A 99 14.62 7.04 -0.01
CA LEU A 99 13.32 6.36 -0.03
C LEU A 99 13.28 5.40 -1.22
N PHE A 100 12.90 4.15 -0.97
CA PHE A 100 12.65 3.18 -2.03
C PHE A 100 11.66 2.12 -1.57
N ASP A 101 10.94 1.56 -2.54
CA ASP A 101 9.96 0.52 -2.29
C ASP A 101 10.64 -0.85 -2.14
N MET A 102 9.99 -1.77 -1.41
CA MET A 102 10.27 -3.20 -1.56
C MET A 102 9.56 -3.76 -2.80
N ILE A 103 8.30 -3.38 -2.95
CA ILE A 103 7.42 -3.72 -4.06
C ILE A 103 6.68 -2.45 -4.43
N SER A 104 6.99 -1.89 -5.59
CA SER A 104 6.35 -0.70 -6.12
C SER A 104 4.88 -0.96 -6.45
N SER A 105 4.08 0.12 -6.41
CA SER A 105 2.65 0.03 -6.67
C SER A 105 2.35 -0.03 -8.18
N LEU A 106 2.89 0.90 -8.99
CA LEU A 106 2.57 1.02 -10.41
C LEU A 106 3.80 1.38 -11.25
N PRO A 107 4.32 0.46 -12.09
CA PRO A 107 3.92 -0.94 -12.19
C PRO A 107 4.22 -1.72 -10.89
N GLY A 108 3.48 -2.80 -10.67
CA GLY A 108 3.64 -3.66 -9.50
C GLY A 108 4.89 -4.53 -9.59
N VAL A 109 6.06 -4.04 -9.18
CA VAL A 109 7.34 -4.74 -9.33
C VAL A 109 8.17 -4.74 -8.04
N LYS A 110 8.89 -5.83 -7.79
CA LYS A 110 9.81 -5.99 -6.66
C LYS A 110 11.16 -5.38 -6.99
N LEU A 111 11.67 -4.53 -6.10
CA LEU A 111 13.02 -3.95 -6.18
C LEU A 111 14.04 -4.86 -5.47
N PRO A 112 15.35 -4.72 -5.77
CA PRO A 112 16.43 -5.36 -5.02
C PRO A 112 16.66 -4.64 -3.66
N TYR A 113 15.64 -4.65 -2.80
CA TYR A 113 15.59 -3.83 -1.59
C TYR A 113 16.65 -4.23 -0.56
N LEU A 114 17.06 -5.50 -0.49
CA LEU A 114 18.10 -5.97 0.44
C LEU A 114 19.45 -5.33 0.09
N GLU A 115 19.76 -5.30 -1.20
CA GLU A 115 20.95 -4.71 -1.79
C GLU A 115 20.90 -3.18 -1.68
N LEU A 116 19.74 -2.56 -1.91
CA LEU A 116 19.55 -1.11 -1.72
C LEU A 116 19.75 -0.67 -0.26
N ILE A 117 19.28 -1.43 0.73
CA ILE A 117 19.56 -1.18 2.15
C ILE A 117 21.08 -1.20 2.40
N SER A 118 21.76 -2.21 1.84
CA SER A 118 23.22 -2.35 1.97
C SER A 118 23.98 -1.20 1.28
N LEU A 119 23.47 -0.75 0.13
CA LEU A 119 24.00 0.37 -0.64
C LEU A 119 23.86 1.69 0.11
N CYS A 120 22.70 1.96 0.73
CA CYS A 120 22.49 3.14 1.57
C CYS A 120 23.51 3.19 2.72
N ARG A 121 23.75 2.04 3.37
CA ARG A 121 24.76 1.91 4.43
C ARG A 121 26.17 2.22 3.92
N LYS A 122 26.55 1.73 2.73
CA LYS A 122 27.86 2.00 2.10
C LYS A 122 28.12 3.51 1.97
N TYR A 123 27.09 4.29 1.62
CA TYR A 123 27.20 5.74 1.43
C TYR A 123 26.78 6.56 2.67
N SER A 124 26.58 5.93 3.84
CA SER A 124 26.15 6.59 5.08
C SER A 124 24.84 7.40 4.94
N VAL A 125 23.93 6.94 4.08
CA VAL A 125 22.59 7.52 3.87
C VAL A 125 21.55 6.69 4.62
N TRP A 126 20.57 7.34 5.26
CA TRP A 126 19.50 6.61 5.93
C TRP A 126 18.57 5.94 4.92
N SER A 127 18.21 4.69 5.19
CA SER A 127 17.26 3.92 4.39
C SER A 127 15.83 4.12 4.92
N LEU A 128 14.94 4.66 4.08
CA LEU A 128 13.50 4.65 4.32
C LEU A 128 12.87 3.65 3.34
N VAL A 129 12.49 2.49 3.86
CA VAL A 129 11.95 1.40 3.05
C VAL A 129 10.43 1.45 3.07
N ASP A 130 9.81 1.71 1.91
CA ASP A 130 8.37 1.56 1.73
C ASP A 130 8.05 0.10 1.40
N GLY A 131 7.65 -0.64 2.43
CA GLY A 131 7.19 -2.01 2.33
C GLY A 131 5.67 -2.13 2.28
N ALA A 132 4.91 -1.13 1.82
CA ALA A 132 3.44 -1.18 1.89
C ALA A 132 2.85 -2.48 1.31
N HIS A 133 3.45 -3.02 0.24
CA HIS A 133 3.06 -4.29 -0.38
C HIS A 133 3.85 -5.51 0.12
N ALA A 134 4.74 -5.39 1.11
CA ALA A 134 5.70 -6.43 1.47
C ALA A 134 5.16 -7.51 2.42
N VAL A 135 4.67 -7.13 3.61
CA VAL A 135 4.32 -8.12 4.65
C VAL A 135 3.21 -9.06 4.16
N GLY A 136 3.42 -10.37 4.31
CA GLY A 136 2.54 -11.40 3.77
C GLY A 136 2.86 -11.84 2.33
N GLN A 137 3.58 -11.01 1.54
CA GLN A 137 4.12 -11.39 0.22
C GLN A 137 5.59 -11.80 0.28
N VAL A 138 6.40 -11.17 1.12
CA VAL A 138 7.82 -11.49 1.27
C VAL A 138 8.17 -11.74 2.74
N ASP A 139 9.23 -12.50 2.96
CA ASP A 139 9.78 -12.67 4.29
C ASP A 139 10.44 -11.36 4.75
N ILE A 140 10.08 -10.93 5.96
CA ILE A 140 10.58 -9.70 6.59
C ILE A 140 11.62 -9.98 7.67
N SER A 141 12.09 -11.23 7.82
CA SER A 141 13.16 -11.63 8.75
C SER A 141 14.48 -10.89 8.52
N PHE A 142 14.68 -10.29 7.33
CA PHE A 142 15.83 -9.42 7.06
C PHE A 142 15.90 -8.20 8.00
N LEU A 143 14.80 -7.81 8.64
CA LEU A 143 14.80 -6.74 9.65
C LEU A 143 15.75 -7.04 10.82
N ASP A 144 15.91 -8.32 11.18
CA ASP A 144 16.80 -8.75 12.27
C ASP A 144 18.28 -8.65 11.90
N THR A 145 18.60 -8.79 10.61
CA THR A 145 19.97 -8.87 10.09
C THR A 145 20.43 -7.56 9.45
N LEU A 146 19.64 -6.99 8.53
CA LEU A 146 19.97 -5.77 7.80
C LEU A 146 19.62 -4.49 8.57
N LYS A 147 18.62 -4.52 9.45
CA LYS A 147 18.25 -3.39 10.31
C LYS A 147 18.25 -2.04 9.57
N PRO A 148 17.40 -1.84 8.55
CA PRO A 148 17.28 -0.56 7.85
C PRO A 148 16.99 0.58 8.84
N ASP A 149 17.14 1.84 8.44
CA ASP A 149 16.91 2.95 9.37
C ASP A 149 15.43 3.07 9.72
N PHE A 150 14.57 2.97 8.70
CA PHE A 150 13.11 3.02 8.81
C PHE A 150 12.47 2.07 7.80
N MET A 151 11.36 1.43 8.19
CA MET A 151 10.52 0.68 7.27
C MET A 151 9.06 0.81 7.67
N THR A 152 8.18 0.98 6.68
CA THR A 152 6.73 0.88 6.87
C THR A 152 6.18 -0.31 6.08
N THR A 153 5.10 -0.93 6.54
CA THR A 153 4.37 -1.94 5.75
C THR A 153 2.90 -1.99 6.15
N ASN A 154 2.00 -2.15 5.17
CA ASN A 154 0.57 -2.18 5.45
C ASN A 154 0.15 -3.61 5.82
N LEU A 155 -0.28 -3.78 7.06
CA LEU A 155 -0.82 -5.07 7.52
C LEU A 155 -2.18 -5.37 6.88
N HIS A 156 -2.93 -4.31 6.52
CA HIS A 156 -4.26 -4.44 5.94
C HIS A 156 -4.29 -4.75 4.44
N LYS A 157 -3.14 -4.91 3.78
CA LYS A 157 -3.10 -5.29 2.36
C LYS A 157 -3.04 -6.80 2.20
N TRP A 158 -1.90 -7.39 2.53
CA TRP A 158 -1.63 -8.81 2.24
C TRP A 158 -1.61 -9.71 3.48
N LEU A 159 -1.71 -9.13 4.68
CA LEU A 159 -1.72 -9.86 5.96
C LEU A 159 -3.12 -10.04 6.55
N PHE A 160 -4.17 -9.57 5.87
CA PHE A 160 -5.58 -9.68 6.30
C PHE A 160 -5.92 -9.03 7.65
N VAL A 161 -5.15 -8.02 8.06
CA VAL A 161 -5.50 -7.18 9.22
C VAL A 161 -6.57 -6.18 8.80
N SER A 162 -7.46 -5.77 9.72
CA SER A 162 -8.47 -4.75 9.41
C SER A 162 -7.83 -3.46 8.88
N LYS A 163 -8.56 -2.78 7.98
CA LYS A 163 -8.11 -1.55 7.30
C LYS A 163 -7.55 -0.49 8.24
N SER A 164 -6.66 0.33 7.69
CA SER A 164 -5.94 1.39 8.40
C SER A 164 -4.96 0.88 9.47
N CYS A 165 -4.39 -0.31 9.27
CA CYS A 165 -3.32 -0.84 10.12
C CYS A 165 -2.01 -1.03 9.36
N ALA A 166 -0.91 -0.47 9.87
CA ALA A 166 0.43 -0.60 9.32
C ALA A 166 1.45 -0.83 10.45
N LEU A 167 2.53 -1.54 10.14
CA LEU A 167 3.69 -1.67 11.00
C LEU A 167 4.67 -0.55 10.64
N PHE A 168 5.18 0.14 11.67
CA PHE A 168 6.29 1.07 11.53
C PHE A 168 7.50 0.55 12.30
N TYR A 169 8.50 0.09 11.56
CA TYR A 169 9.79 -0.30 12.09
C TYR A 169 10.74 0.89 12.08
N VAL A 170 11.42 1.12 13.20
CA VAL A 170 12.46 2.13 13.35
C VAL A 170 13.65 1.48 14.01
N ASN A 171 14.84 1.64 13.43
CA ASN A 171 16.08 1.21 14.05
C ASN A 171 16.22 1.85 15.44
N PRO A 172 16.55 1.08 16.51
CA PRO A 172 16.67 1.61 17.87
C PRO A 172 17.51 2.89 18.01
N LYS A 173 18.55 3.04 17.18
CA LYS A 173 19.40 4.25 17.16
C LYS A 173 18.64 5.55 16.85
N HIS A 174 17.45 5.46 16.23
CA HIS A 174 16.62 6.60 15.82
C HIS A 174 15.40 6.81 16.73
N HIS A 175 15.16 5.96 17.74
CA HIS A 175 13.95 6.05 18.58
C HIS A 175 13.80 7.40 19.29
N ASP A 176 14.90 8.04 19.67
CA ASP A 176 14.85 9.36 20.31
C ASP A 176 14.43 10.49 19.36
N LEU A 177 14.88 10.42 18.10
CA LEU A 177 14.59 11.37 17.04
C LEU A 177 13.10 11.38 16.66
N ILE A 178 12.50 10.20 16.55
CA ILE A 178 11.12 10.06 16.04
C ILE A 178 10.10 10.69 16.97
N GLN A 179 9.15 11.45 16.40
CA GLN A 179 7.93 11.93 17.06
C GLN A 179 6.71 11.40 16.32
N THR A 180 5.57 11.33 17.02
CA THR A 180 4.31 10.91 16.42
C THR A 180 3.69 12.03 15.59
N PHE A 181 2.89 11.65 14.60
CA PHE A 181 2.02 12.56 13.87
C PHE A 181 0.58 12.00 13.87
N PRO A 182 -0.41 12.74 14.40
CA PRO A 182 -0.26 14.03 15.07
C PRO A 182 0.55 13.93 16.37
N VAL A 183 1.04 15.08 16.84
CA VAL A 183 1.64 15.20 18.16
C VAL A 183 0.56 14.94 19.22
N SER A 184 0.89 14.18 20.26
CA SER A 184 -0.04 13.83 21.34
C SER A 184 0.62 13.91 22.72
N TRP A 185 -0.02 13.34 23.75
CA TRP A 185 0.41 13.41 25.15
C TRP A 185 1.82 12.90 25.41
N SER A 186 2.30 11.96 24.59
CA SER A 186 3.63 11.36 24.71
C SER A 186 4.75 12.26 24.18
N TYR A 187 4.44 13.45 23.64
CA TYR A 187 5.44 14.41 23.21
C TYR A 187 6.37 14.79 24.36
N GLY A 188 7.68 14.76 24.10
CA GLY A 188 8.70 14.98 25.14
C GLY A 188 9.18 13.70 25.83
N THR A 189 8.62 12.53 25.51
CA THR A 189 9.25 11.24 25.87
C THR A 189 10.61 11.15 25.16
N ARG A 190 11.71 11.06 25.93
CA ARG A 190 13.10 11.06 25.43
C ARG A 190 13.88 9.85 25.92
N LEU A 191 14.95 9.54 25.22
CA LEU A 191 15.95 8.56 25.64
C LEU A 191 16.67 9.02 26.91
N ILE A 192 16.83 8.12 27.88
CA ILE A 192 17.61 8.36 29.09
C ILE A 192 19.07 8.00 28.78
N GLY A 193 19.96 8.99 28.69
CA GLY A 193 21.36 8.79 28.29
C GLY A 193 22.22 7.97 29.26
N SER A 194 21.82 7.81 30.52
CA SER A 194 22.52 6.99 31.52
C SER A 194 21.52 6.27 32.42
N PRO A 195 20.90 5.17 31.94
CA PRO A 195 19.86 4.48 32.69
C PRO A 195 20.47 3.76 33.90
N LYS A 196 20.10 4.21 35.10
CA LYS A 196 20.62 3.67 36.38
C LYS A 196 19.75 2.59 37.04
N THR A 197 18.54 2.37 36.53
CA THR A 197 17.56 1.45 37.10
C THR A 197 17.02 0.55 36.00
N SER A 198 16.47 -0.61 36.37
CA SER A 198 15.80 -1.52 35.43
C SER A 198 14.62 -0.84 34.71
N GLU A 199 13.93 0.07 35.39
CA GLU A 199 12.85 0.89 34.82
C GLU A 199 13.36 1.83 33.74
N ASN A 200 14.51 2.50 33.96
CA ASN A 200 15.12 3.37 32.94
C ASN A 200 15.58 2.59 31.71
N VAL A 201 16.09 1.37 31.91
CA VAL A 201 16.47 0.48 30.78
C VAL A 201 15.23 0.09 29.99
N ARG A 202 14.17 -0.38 30.68
CA ARG A 202 12.90 -0.76 30.04
C ARG A 202 12.23 0.42 29.32
N HIS A 203 12.31 1.63 29.88
CA HIS A 203 11.83 2.85 29.23
C HIS A 203 12.55 3.09 27.89
N ASN A 204 13.87 2.96 27.86
CA ASN A 204 14.65 3.11 26.63
C ASN A 204 14.33 2.01 25.60
N GLU A 205 14.19 0.75 26.04
CA GLU A 205 13.81 -0.38 25.18
C GLU A 205 12.42 -0.19 24.54
N HIS A 206 11.49 0.42 25.27
CA HIS A 206 10.13 0.69 24.81
C HIS A 206 9.93 2.13 24.34
N LEU A 207 10.98 2.91 24.11
CA LEU A 207 10.87 4.35 23.85
C LEU A 207 9.91 4.67 22.69
N LEU A 208 10.04 3.93 21.59
CA LEU A 208 9.14 4.09 20.44
C LEU A 208 7.70 3.69 20.78
N ILE A 209 7.49 2.57 21.47
CA ILE A 209 6.16 2.11 21.90
C ILE A 209 5.51 3.16 22.81
N ASN A 210 6.25 3.69 23.77
CA ASN A 210 5.77 4.72 24.69
C ASN A 210 5.35 5.99 23.94
N LYS A 211 6.10 6.39 22.91
CA LYS A 211 5.73 7.51 22.03
C LYS A 211 4.43 7.25 21.27
N PHE A 212 4.24 6.07 20.69
CA PHE A 212 3.06 5.75 19.88
C PHE A 212 1.88 5.17 20.68
N SER A 213 2.03 5.01 22.01
CA SER A 213 1.02 4.40 22.88
C SER A 213 -0.33 5.12 22.86
N PHE A 214 -0.34 6.42 22.60
CA PHE A 214 -1.55 7.21 22.40
C PHE A 214 -1.26 8.38 21.45
N VAL A 215 -1.91 8.39 20.29
CA VAL A 215 -1.76 9.43 19.25
C VAL A 215 -3.08 10.13 18.94
N GLY A 216 -3.94 10.20 19.95
CA GLY A 216 -5.30 10.73 19.85
C GLY A 216 -6.37 9.66 20.04
N THR A 217 -7.61 10.10 20.22
CA THR A 217 -8.77 9.23 20.37
C THR A 217 -9.17 8.69 19.00
N VAL A 218 -8.64 7.53 18.63
CA VAL A 218 -8.93 6.80 17.39
C VAL A 218 -9.36 5.36 17.70
N THR A 219 -9.84 4.65 16.68
CA THR A 219 -10.17 3.23 16.80
C THR A 219 -8.88 2.39 16.84
N TYR A 220 -8.54 1.84 17.99
CA TYR A 220 -7.37 0.93 18.14
C TYR A 220 -7.71 -0.55 17.90
N SER A 221 -8.98 -0.88 17.60
CA SER A 221 -9.42 -2.28 17.41
C SER A 221 -8.74 -2.97 16.23
N GLN A 222 -8.25 -2.21 15.25
CA GLN A 222 -7.54 -2.76 14.10
C GLN A 222 -6.24 -3.46 14.55
N ILE A 223 -5.52 -2.90 15.52
CA ILE A 223 -4.31 -3.50 16.09
C ILE A 223 -4.62 -4.83 16.77
N LEU A 224 -5.79 -4.94 17.41
CA LEU A 224 -6.22 -6.19 18.06
C LEU A 224 -6.52 -7.29 17.04
N SER A 225 -6.85 -6.96 15.79
CA SER A 225 -7.06 -7.94 14.73
C SER A 225 -5.75 -8.56 14.21
N VAL A 226 -4.59 -7.98 14.52
CA VAL A 226 -3.29 -8.48 14.05
C VAL A 226 -3.03 -9.91 14.51
N SER A 227 -3.27 -10.21 15.80
CA SER A 227 -3.06 -11.57 16.31
C SER A 227 -4.00 -12.59 15.70
N GLU A 228 -5.26 -12.19 15.44
CA GLU A 228 -6.24 -13.09 14.82
C GLU A 228 -5.96 -13.31 13.33
N ALA A 229 -5.50 -12.29 12.61
CA ALA A 229 -5.05 -12.44 11.23
C ALA A 229 -3.85 -13.38 11.13
N LEU A 230 -2.87 -13.26 12.04
CA LEU A 230 -1.72 -14.17 12.09
C LEU A 230 -2.15 -15.62 12.39
N LYS A 231 -3.04 -15.82 13.37
CA LYS A 231 -3.58 -17.16 13.68
C LYS A 231 -4.37 -17.74 12.50
N PHE A 232 -5.23 -16.95 11.87
CA PHE A 232 -5.98 -17.38 10.70
C PHE A 232 -5.04 -17.85 9.58
N ARG A 233 -4.01 -17.06 9.30
CA ARG A 233 -3.01 -17.40 8.28
C ARG A 233 -2.19 -18.65 8.65
N SER A 234 -1.82 -18.82 9.92
CA SER A 234 -1.05 -19.99 10.35
C SER A 234 -1.89 -21.27 10.43
N GLU A 235 -3.07 -21.21 11.03
CA GLU A 235 -3.90 -22.37 11.38
C GLU A 235 -4.89 -22.74 10.28
N VAL A 236 -5.52 -21.74 9.63
CA VAL A 236 -6.54 -21.98 8.60
C VAL A 236 -5.92 -21.99 7.21
N CYS A 237 -5.04 -21.03 6.90
CA CYS A 237 -4.40 -20.97 5.58
C CYS A 237 -3.16 -21.86 5.44
N GLY A 238 -2.72 -22.55 6.51
CA GLY A 238 -1.57 -23.46 6.49
C GLY A 238 -0.20 -22.77 6.48
N GLY A 239 -0.13 -21.51 6.90
CA GLY A 239 1.10 -20.75 7.03
C GLY A 239 1.53 -19.98 5.79
N GLU A 240 2.50 -19.07 5.99
CA GLU A 240 2.93 -18.09 5.00
C GLU A 240 3.50 -18.71 3.71
N GLU A 241 4.19 -19.86 3.82
CA GLU A 241 4.74 -20.56 2.66
C GLU A 241 3.65 -21.15 1.77
N ASN A 242 2.61 -21.75 2.37
CA ASN A 242 1.48 -22.30 1.63
C ASN A 242 0.71 -21.21 0.89
N ILE A 243 0.48 -20.07 1.56
CA ILE A 243 -0.16 -18.88 0.97
C ILE A 243 0.62 -18.40 -0.26
N ARG A 244 1.93 -18.16 -0.12
CA ARG A 244 2.77 -17.70 -1.23
C ARG A 244 2.84 -18.71 -2.36
N LYS A 245 2.92 -20.00 -2.05
CA LYS A 245 2.90 -21.07 -3.05
C LYS A 245 1.61 -21.02 -3.87
N TYR A 246 0.45 -20.96 -3.22
CA TYR A 246 -0.83 -20.86 -3.91
C TYR A 246 -0.89 -19.62 -4.81
N GLN A 247 -0.45 -18.47 -4.30
CA GLN A 247 -0.43 -17.23 -5.07
C GLN A 247 0.46 -17.31 -6.30
N TYR A 248 1.66 -17.92 -6.21
CA TYR A 248 2.50 -18.15 -7.40
C TYR A 248 1.82 -19.08 -8.41
N ASP A 249 1.31 -20.22 -7.96
CA ASP A 249 0.69 -21.21 -8.84
C ASP A 249 -0.55 -20.63 -9.57
N LEU A 250 -1.35 -19.82 -8.87
CA LEU A 250 -2.51 -19.13 -9.45
C LEU A 250 -2.08 -18.00 -10.38
N GLN A 251 -1.07 -17.22 -9.99
CA GLN A 251 -0.52 -16.12 -10.79
C GLN A 251 -0.03 -16.59 -12.15
N GLU A 252 0.70 -17.70 -12.22
CA GLU A 252 1.18 -18.25 -13.51
C GLU A 252 0.01 -18.57 -14.45
N LYS A 253 -1.04 -19.22 -13.94
CA LYS A 253 -2.24 -19.55 -14.71
C LYS A 253 -3.04 -18.31 -15.10
N ALA A 254 -3.12 -17.33 -14.20
CA ALA A 254 -3.79 -16.06 -14.43
C ALA A 254 -3.09 -15.26 -15.54
N ILE A 255 -1.75 -15.19 -15.53
CA ILE A 255 -0.97 -14.53 -16.58
C ILE A 255 -1.32 -15.12 -17.96
N ASP A 256 -1.36 -16.44 -18.08
CA ASP A 256 -1.72 -17.10 -19.34
C ASP A 256 -3.14 -16.75 -19.81
N GLN A 257 -4.11 -16.70 -18.90
CA GLN A 257 -5.48 -16.31 -19.26
C GLN A 257 -5.59 -14.84 -19.64
N VAL A 258 -4.97 -13.94 -18.86
CA VAL A 258 -4.97 -12.50 -19.17
C VAL A 258 -4.36 -12.25 -20.54
N LYS A 259 -3.23 -12.91 -20.86
CA LYS A 259 -2.60 -12.78 -22.19
C LYS A 259 -3.49 -13.30 -23.32
N LYS A 260 -4.24 -14.39 -23.11
CA LYS A 260 -5.23 -14.87 -24.10
C LYS A 260 -6.32 -13.83 -24.34
N VAL A 261 -6.84 -13.21 -23.28
CA VAL A 261 -7.90 -12.19 -23.36
C VAL A 261 -7.39 -10.88 -23.99
N PHE A 262 -6.21 -10.43 -23.58
CA PHE A 262 -5.58 -9.23 -24.12
C PHE A 262 -5.18 -9.43 -25.59
N GLY A 263 -4.77 -10.64 -25.95
CA GLY A 263 -4.52 -11.08 -27.31
C GLY A 263 -3.04 -11.03 -27.69
N PRO A 264 -2.74 -11.30 -28.98
CA PRO A 264 -1.37 -11.33 -29.50
C PRO A 264 -0.62 -10.01 -29.25
N GLY A 265 0.65 -10.12 -28.87
CA GLY A 265 1.49 -8.97 -28.54
C GLY A 265 1.48 -8.56 -27.07
N SER A 266 0.61 -9.16 -26.23
CA SER A 266 0.61 -8.92 -24.79
C SER A 266 1.89 -9.48 -24.14
N LYS A 267 2.48 -8.72 -23.24
CA LYS A 267 3.75 -9.04 -22.57
C LYS A 267 3.55 -9.10 -21.07
N LEU A 268 4.25 -10.00 -20.40
CA LEU A 268 4.40 -9.95 -18.94
C LEU A 268 5.52 -8.95 -18.64
N LEU A 269 5.31 -8.04 -17.69
CA LEU A 269 6.40 -7.19 -17.21
C LEU A 269 7.33 -8.05 -16.36
N GLN A 270 8.47 -8.42 -16.93
CA GLN A 270 9.43 -9.31 -16.29
C GLN A 270 10.82 -9.06 -16.89
N ASN A 271 11.85 -9.16 -16.04
CA ASN A 271 13.25 -9.13 -16.47
C ASN A 271 13.76 -10.55 -16.75
N SER A 272 14.97 -10.69 -17.28
CA SER A 272 15.52 -12.00 -17.67
C SER A 272 15.79 -12.91 -16.45
N THR A 273 16.14 -12.32 -15.29
CA THR A 273 16.36 -13.03 -14.03
C THR A 273 15.09 -13.40 -13.27
N LYS A 274 13.93 -13.00 -13.80
CA LYS A 274 12.58 -13.26 -13.27
C LYS A 274 12.33 -12.71 -11.86
N THR A 275 12.96 -11.59 -11.48
CA THR A 275 12.86 -11.05 -10.12
C THR A 275 11.72 -10.06 -9.90
N LEU A 276 11.06 -9.55 -10.96
CA LEU A 276 10.13 -8.43 -10.83
C LEU A 276 8.80 -8.77 -10.16
N ASN A 277 8.25 -9.95 -10.38
CA ASN A 277 6.89 -10.27 -9.91
C ASN A 277 6.93 -10.97 -8.53
N PRO A 278 6.47 -10.33 -7.43
CA PRO A 278 6.32 -10.98 -6.13
C PRO A 278 5.12 -11.95 -6.15
N PRO A 279 4.90 -12.77 -5.10
CA PRO A 279 3.75 -13.66 -5.08
C PRO A 279 2.47 -12.84 -4.95
N GLY A 280 1.55 -12.99 -5.90
CA GLY A 280 0.26 -12.32 -5.84
C GLY A 280 0.19 -11.00 -6.59
N LEU A 281 1.24 -10.54 -7.28
CA LEU A 281 1.19 -9.29 -8.04
C LEU A 281 1.95 -9.43 -9.36
N PHE A 282 1.32 -9.02 -10.45
CA PHE A 282 1.94 -9.05 -11.79
C PHE A 282 1.34 -7.99 -12.71
N ASN A 283 2.04 -7.68 -13.79
CA ASN A 283 1.59 -6.70 -14.78
C ASN A 283 1.62 -7.30 -16.19
N VAL A 284 0.53 -7.11 -16.95
CA VAL A 284 0.45 -7.54 -18.35
C VAL A 284 0.18 -6.32 -19.22
N SER A 285 0.94 -6.16 -20.30
CA SER A 285 0.69 -5.09 -21.26
C SER A 285 -0.57 -5.38 -22.08
N LEU A 286 -1.40 -4.36 -22.25
CA LEU A 286 -2.52 -4.37 -23.19
C LEU A 286 -2.03 -3.87 -24.54
N PRO A 287 -1.97 -4.72 -25.60
CA PRO A 287 -1.64 -4.25 -26.94
C PRO A 287 -2.71 -3.28 -27.42
N VAL A 288 -2.26 -2.12 -27.92
CA VAL A 288 -3.14 -1.10 -28.49
C VAL A 288 -3.05 -1.13 -30.01
N ASP A 289 -4.19 -0.93 -30.67
CA ASP A 289 -4.24 -0.72 -32.12
C ASP A 289 -3.39 0.51 -32.49
N SER A 290 -2.65 0.42 -33.58
CA SER A 290 -1.85 1.51 -34.18
C SER A 290 -2.58 2.86 -34.23
N LYS A 291 -3.90 2.87 -34.45
CA LYS A 291 -4.70 4.10 -34.49
C LYS A 291 -4.76 4.84 -33.14
N TYR A 292 -4.50 4.17 -32.03
CA TYR A 292 -4.49 4.75 -30.68
C TYR A 292 -3.10 5.21 -30.23
N VAL A 293 -2.03 4.91 -30.97
CA VAL A 293 -0.67 5.34 -30.63
C VAL A 293 -0.55 6.86 -30.42
N PRO A 294 -1.17 7.74 -31.24
CA PRO A 294 -1.17 9.18 -30.98
C PRO A 294 -1.83 9.56 -29.65
N VAL A 295 -2.87 8.83 -29.24
CA VAL A 295 -3.54 9.05 -27.95
C VAL A 295 -2.59 8.70 -26.80
N ILE A 296 -1.87 7.58 -26.89
CA ILE A 296 -0.89 7.17 -25.87
C ILE A 296 0.20 8.22 -25.71
N HIS A 297 0.76 8.71 -26.82
CA HIS A 297 1.75 9.79 -26.79
C HIS A 297 1.18 11.08 -26.19
N HIS A 298 -0.06 11.45 -26.53
CA HIS A 298 -0.73 12.60 -25.92
C HIS A 298 -0.85 12.46 -24.40
N LEU A 299 -1.35 11.31 -23.93
CA LEU A 299 -1.53 11.04 -22.49
C LEU A 299 -0.19 11.03 -21.74
N LEU A 300 0.89 10.53 -22.33
CA LEU A 300 2.23 10.57 -21.73
C LEU A 300 2.77 11.99 -21.56
N ASN A 301 2.43 12.90 -22.48
CA ASN A 301 2.92 14.28 -22.47
C ASN A 301 1.96 15.28 -21.81
N ASN A 302 0.72 14.86 -21.48
CA ASN A 302 -0.28 15.70 -20.83
C ASN A 302 -0.84 14.99 -19.58
N PHE A 303 -0.26 15.33 -18.43
CA PHE A 303 -0.58 14.69 -17.15
C PHE A 303 -2.01 14.95 -16.69
N ASP A 304 -2.60 16.10 -17.01
CA ASP A 304 -3.99 16.41 -16.63
C ASP A 304 -4.99 15.58 -17.44
N ASP A 305 -4.75 15.44 -18.75
CA ASP A 305 -5.55 14.56 -19.59
C ASP A 305 -5.37 13.08 -19.21
N TYR A 306 -4.17 12.66 -18.82
CA TYR A 306 -3.93 11.32 -18.28
C TYR A 306 -4.70 11.06 -17.00
N LYS A 307 -4.70 12.01 -16.04
CA LYS A 307 -5.49 11.89 -14.80
C LYS A 307 -6.98 11.77 -15.09
N LEU A 308 -7.52 12.59 -15.99
CA LEU A 308 -8.93 12.52 -16.38
C LEU A 308 -9.26 11.21 -17.08
N PHE A 309 -8.44 10.77 -18.03
CA PHE A 309 -8.59 9.48 -18.70
C PHE A 309 -8.60 8.33 -17.68
N LYS A 310 -7.64 8.33 -16.76
CA LYS A 310 -7.53 7.33 -15.71
C LYS A 310 -8.75 7.36 -14.78
N HIS A 311 -9.21 8.53 -14.35
CA HIS A 311 -10.38 8.67 -13.48
C HIS A 311 -11.64 8.09 -14.14
N GLU A 312 -11.90 8.39 -15.42
CA GLU A 312 -13.06 7.87 -16.13
C GLU A 312 -13.00 6.35 -16.33
N CYS A 313 -11.82 5.82 -16.66
CA CYS A 313 -11.59 4.38 -16.70
C CYS A 313 -11.87 3.73 -15.34
N ASP A 314 -11.25 4.23 -14.27
CA ASP A 314 -11.36 3.71 -12.91
C ASP A 314 -12.84 3.74 -12.46
N LYS A 315 -13.52 4.87 -12.64
CA LYS A 315 -14.95 5.01 -12.32
C LYS A 315 -15.81 3.98 -13.04
N LYS A 316 -15.63 3.80 -14.36
CA LYS A 316 -16.40 2.82 -15.14
C LYS A 316 -16.12 1.39 -14.71
N MET A 317 -14.85 1.06 -14.46
CA MET A 317 -14.43 -0.23 -13.93
C MET A 317 -15.10 -0.54 -12.59
N LEU A 318 -15.15 0.45 -11.69
CA LEU A 318 -15.74 0.33 -10.37
C LEU A 318 -17.27 0.22 -10.45
N THR A 319 -17.95 1.23 -10.99
CA THR A 319 -19.40 1.38 -10.82
C THR A 319 -20.23 0.54 -11.80
N GLU A 320 -19.73 0.34 -13.03
CA GLU A 320 -20.48 -0.37 -14.07
C GLU A 320 -19.97 -1.79 -14.27
N MET A 321 -18.65 -1.97 -14.40
CA MET A 321 -18.09 -3.29 -14.68
C MET A 321 -18.01 -4.17 -13.44
N LYS A 322 -17.91 -3.56 -12.25
CA LYS A 322 -17.65 -4.24 -10.98
C LYS A 322 -16.41 -5.15 -11.09
N ALA A 323 -15.39 -4.65 -11.76
CA ALA A 323 -14.10 -5.31 -11.95
C ALA A 323 -13.06 -4.23 -12.17
N PHE A 324 -12.12 -4.14 -11.23
CA PHE A 324 -11.13 -3.08 -11.21
C PHE A 324 -9.73 -3.66 -11.27
N ALA A 325 -8.91 -3.09 -12.15
CA ALA A 325 -7.49 -3.34 -12.20
C ALA A 325 -6.80 -2.00 -12.46
N LEU A 326 -5.76 -1.72 -11.68
CA LEU A 326 -4.96 -0.54 -11.89
C LEU A 326 -4.18 -0.66 -13.20
N PHE A 327 -3.94 0.48 -13.84
CA PHE A 327 -3.08 0.53 -15.00
C PHE A 327 -2.23 1.80 -15.02
N VAL A 328 -1.10 1.73 -15.72
CA VAL A 328 -0.17 2.84 -15.94
C VAL A 328 0.30 2.82 -17.40
N ILE A 329 0.55 3.99 -17.99
CA ILE A 329 1.27 4.06 -19.27
C ILE A 329 2.75 4.19 -18.94
N HIS A 330 3.54 3.19 -19.31
CA HIS A 330 4.97 3.12 -19.03
C HIS A 330 5.70 2.59 -20.27
N ASN A 331 6.77 3.27 -20.68
CA ASN A 331 7.51 2.94 -21.90
C ASN A 331 6.62 2.80 -23.15
N ASN A 332 5.69 3.73 -23.34
CA ASN A 332 4.70 3.76 -24.44
C ASN A 332 3.71 2.59 -24.48
N GLU A 333 3.64 1.77 -23.43
CA GLU A 333 2.70 0.65 -23.32
C GLU A 333 1.74 0.85 -22.14
N ILE A 334 0.49 0.40 -22.28
CA ILE A 334 -0.44 0.33 -21.14
C ILE A 334 -0.15 -0.96 -20.38
N TRP A 335 0.30 -0.84 -19.14
CA TRP A 335 0.51 -1.96 -18.23
C TRP A 335 -0.66 -2.04 -17.26
N VAL A 336 -1.37 -3.17 -17.27
CA VAL A 336 -2.45 -3.45 -16.33
C VAL A 336 -1.91 -4.35 -15.22
N ARG A 337 -2.07 -3.92 -13.97
CA ARG A 337 -1.64 -4.61 -12.77
C ARG A 337 -2.78 -5.47 -12.23
N PHE A 338 -2.49 -6.75 -12.06
CA PHE A 338 -3.39 -7.72 -11.45
C PHE A 338 -2.82 -8.23 -10.13
N SER A 339 -3.71 -8.59 -9.23
CA SER A 339 -3.38 -9.16 -7.93
C SER A 339 -4.06 -10.51 -7.76
N VAL A 340 -3.33 -11.51 -7.24
CA VAL A 340 -3.92 -12.80 -6.85
C VAL A 340 -3.91 -13.04 -5.35
N ASN A 341 -5.01 -13.61 -4.87
CA ASN A 341 -5.23 -13.87 -3.46
C ASN A 341 -5.91 -15.22 -3.25
N LEU A 342 -6.03 -15.63 -1.98
CA LEU A 342 -6.52 -16.96 -1.58
C LEU A 342 -7.97 -17.26 -1.97
N TYR A 343 -8.75 -16.22 -2.25
CA TYR A 343 -10.16 -16.32 -2.62
C TYR A 343 -10.39 -16.18 -4.14
N ASN A 344 -9.32 -16.12 -4.94
CA ASN A 344 -9.43 -15.99 -6.38
C ASN A 344 -9.25 -17.33 -7.08
N GLU A 345 -9.85 -17.45 -8.26
CA GLU A 345 -9.62 -18.54 -9.20
C GLU A 345 -9.18 -17.99 -10.56
N VAL A 346 -8.72 -18.89 -11.44
CA VAL A 346 -8.19 -18.51 -12.76
C VAL A 346 -9.25 -17.79 -13.62
N ASP A 347 -10.51 -18.19 -13.50
CA ASP A 347 -11.62 -17.64 -14.28
C ASP A 347 -11.94 -16.17 -13.91
N ASP A 348 -11.66 -15.76 -12.66
CA ASP A 348 -11.80 -14.36 -12.23
C ASP A 348 -10.96 -13.43 -13.11
N TYR A 349 -9.74 -13.87 -13.47
CA TYR A 349 -8.82 -13.09 -14.30
C TYR A 349 -9.25 -13.05 -15.75
N ALA A 350 -9.88 -14.11 -16.28
CA ALA A 350 -10.43 -14.07 -17.62
C ALA A 350 -11.56 -13.04 -17.72
N VAL A 351 -12.52 -13.08 -16.78
CA VAL A 351 -13.66 -12.14 -16.72
C VAL A 351 -13.19 -10.71 -16.43
N GLY A 352 -12.33 -10.54 -15.43
CA GLY A 352 -11.80 -9.25 -15.02
C GLY A 352 -10.99 -8.58 -16.14
N ALA A 353 -10.07 -9.31 -16.78
CA ALA A 353 -9.28 -8.77 -17.88
C ALA A 353 -10.15 -8.36 -19.07
N ALA A 354 -11.20 -9.12 -19.40
CA ALA A 354 -12.08 -8.77 -20.53
C ALA A 354 -12.81 -7.45 -20.28
N LYS A 355 -13.30 -7.24 -19.04
CA LYS A 355 -13.94 -5.99 -18.63
C LYS A 355 -12.98 -4.80 -18.63
N VAL A 356 -11.77 -4.99 -18.08
CA VAL A 356 -10.74 -3.94 -18.06
C VAL A 356 -10.31 -3.55 -19.47
N LYS A 357 -10.06 -4.54 -20.34
CA LYS A 357 -9.75 -4.32 -21.76
C LYS A 357 -10.83 -3.50 -22.46
N PHE A 358 -12.10 -3.90 -22.29
CA PHE A 358 -13.23 -3.18 -22.87
C PHE A 358 -13.25 -1.71 -22.44
N VAL A 359 -13.08 -1.41 -21.14
CA VAL A 359 -13.09 -0.04 -20.63
C VAL A 359 -11.93 0.78 -21.20
N LEU A 360 -10.72 0.22 -21.25
CA LEU A 360 -9.55 0.91 -21.80
C LEU A 360 -9.72 1.20 -23.29
N GLU A 361 -10.15 0.23 -24.09
CA GLU A 361 -10.41 0.42 -25.52
C GLU A 361 -11.52 1.44 -25.78
N TYR A 362 -12.58 1.42 -24.96
CA TYR A 362 -13.69 2.36 -25.05
C TYR A 362 -13.23 3.81 -24.86
N PHE A 363 -12.47 4.10 -23.80
CA PHE A 363 -12.01 5.46 -23.53
C PHE A 363 -10.87 5.89 -24.45
N LEU A 364 -10.01 4.97 -24.91
CA LEU A 364 -9.02 5.26 -25.95
C LEU A 364 -9.71 5.71 -27.24
N HIS A 365 -10.79 5.03 -27.62
CA HIS A 365 -11.58 5.41 -28.79
C HIS A 365 -12.21 6.80 -28.63
N GLN A 366 -12.84 7.08 -27.48
CA GLN A 366 -13.40 8.41 -27.22
C GLN A 366 -12.35 9.53 -27.26
N LYS A 367 -11.18 9.31 -26.67
CA LYS A 367 -10.08 10.28 -26.72
C LYS A 367 -9.56 10.49 -28.14
N LEU A 368 -9.48 9.43 -28.95
CA LEU A 368 -9.10 9.55 -30.35
C LEU A 368 -10.08 10.45 -31.13
N GLU A 369 -11.39 10.26 -30.96
CA GLU A 369 -12.40 11.09 -31.64
C GLU A 369 -12.34 12.54 -31.18
N ASN A 370 -12.12 12.80 -29.89
CA ASN A 370 -11.95 14.16 -29.37
C ASN A 370 -10.70 14.86 -29.92
N LEU A 371 -9.57 14.15 -30.06
CA LEU A 371 -8.34 14.72 -30.62
C LEU A 371 -8.47 15.06 -32.11
N LYS A 372 -9.26 14.29 -32.87
CA LYS A 372 -9.54 14.60 -34.28
C LYS A 372 -10.40 15.86 -34.44
N LEU A 373 -11.24 16.19 -33.47
CA LEU A 373 -12.10 17.37 -33.49
C LEU A 373 -11.37 18.66 -33.06
N SER A 374 -10.19 18.54 -32.44
CA SER A 374 -9.37 19.66 -32.00
C SER A 374 -8.27 20.08 -33.00
N LEU A 375 -8.16 19.35 -34.12
CA LEU A 375 -7.31 19.64 -35.28
C LEU A 375 -8.18 20.24 -36.39
#